data_AF-A0A6B2H8C9-F1
#
_entry.id   AF-A0A6B2H8C9-F1
#
_cell.length_a   1.000
_cell.length_b   1.000
_cell.length_c   1.000
_cell.angle_alpha   90.00
_cell.angle_beta   90.00
_cell.angle_gamma   90.00
#
_symmetry.space_group_name_H-M   'P 1'
#
loop_
_entity.id
_entity.type
_entity.pdbx_description
1 polymer ?
#
loop_
_entity_poly.entity_id
_entity_poly.type
_entity_poly.pdbx_seq_one_letter_code
_entity_poly.pdbx_strand_id
1 'polypeptide(L)' 'MKILITGGAGFIGSHVVQLFVNKYPGYQIYNLDKLTYAGNLENLSD' A
#
# COMPACT_ATOMS: atom_id res chain seq x y z
N MET A 1 -11.22 -7.68 -8.75
CA MET A 1 -11.25 -8.10 -7.32
C MET A 1 -11.01 -6.88 -6.44
N LYS A 2 -11.50 -6.84 -5.19
CA LYS A 2 -11.25 -5.73 -4.25
C LYS A 2 -10.36 -6.23 -3.11
N ILE A 3 -9.27 -5.51 -2.81
CA ILE A 3 -8.30 -5.87 -1.77
C ILE A 3 -8.09 -4.67 -0.85
N LEU A 4 -8.14 -4.90 0.46
CA LEU A 4 -7.79 -3.93 1.50
C LEU A 4 -6.44 -4.33 2.10
N ILE A 5 -5.47 -3.42 2.06
CA ILE A 5 -4.16 -3.55 2.68
C ILE A 5 -4.13 -2.61 3.87
N THR A 6 -3.86 -3.12 5.07
CA THR A 6 -3.71 -2.31 6.28
C THR A 6 -2.25 -2.07 6.59
N GLY A 7 -1.86 -0.84 6.95
CA GLY A 7 -0.46 -0.53 7.25
C GLY A 7 0.43 -0.39 6.00
N GLY A 8 -0.17 -0.09 4.85
CA GLY A 8 0.53 -0.05 3.57
C GLY A 8 1.44 1.17 3.38
N ALA A 9 1.50 2.12 4.31
CA ALA A 9 2.50 3.20 4.29
C ALA A 9 3.78 2.85 5.08
N GLY A 10 3.85 1.67 5.71
CA GLY A 10 5.06 1.18 6.35
C GLY A 10 6.10 0.65 5.35
N PHE A 11 7.28 0.28 5.86
CA PHE A 11 8.41 -0.20 5.02
C PHE A 11 8.02 -1.40 4.13
N ILE A 12 7.49 -2.49 4.71
CA ILE A 12 7.07 -3.66 3.93
C ILE A 12 5.75 -3.41 3.21
N GLY A 13 4.81 -2.73 3.88
CA GLY A 13 3.46 -2.50 3.37
C GLY A 13 3.45 -1.74 2.05
N SER A 14 4.30 -0.74 1.90
CA SER A 14 4.43 0.07 0.69
C SER A 14 4.84 -0.74 -0.53
N HIS A 15 5.86 -1.60 -0.39
CA HIS A 15 6.30 -2.51 -1.45
C HIS A 15 5.20 -3.49 -1.86
N VAL A 16 4.40 -3.96 -0.90
CA VAL A 16 3.24 -4.84 -1.20
C VAL A 16 2.16 -4.06 -1.96
N VAL A 17 1.82 -2.83 -1.55
CA VAL A 17 0.86 -1.98 -2.27
C VAL A 17 1.33 -1.76 -3.71
N GLN A 18 2.58 -1.36 -3.91
CA GLN A 18 3.13 -1.06 -5.23
C GLN A 18 3.16 -2.31 -6.12
N LEU A 19 3.59 -3.45 -5.59
CA LEU A 19 3.57 -4.74 -6.29
C LEU A 19 2.16 -5.09 -6.78
N PHE A 20 1.15 -4.93 -5.92
CA PHE A 20 -0.22 -5.33 -6.25
C PHE A 20 -0.87 -4.40 -7.29
N VAL A 21 -0.64 -3.09 -7.16
CA VAL A 21 -1.11 -2.10 -8.14
C VAL A 21 -0.51 -2.39 -9.52
N ASN A 22 0.79 -2.70 -9.59
CA ASN A 22 1.47 -2.96 -10.85
C ASN A 22 1.13 -4.33 -11.45
N LYS A 23 1.05 -5.38 -10.62
CA LYS A 23 0.86 -6.76 -11.10
C LYS A 23 -0.60 -7.08 -11.46
N TYR A 24 -1.56 -6.39 -10.84
CA TYR A 24 -2.99 -6.70 -10.99
C TYR A 24 -3.80 -5.45 -11.35
N PRO A 25 -3.65 -4.91 -12.58
CA PRO A 25 -4.29 -3.65 -12.99
C PRO A 25 -5.83 -3.69 -13.00
N GLY A 26 -6.44 -4.88 -13.07
CA GLY A 26 -7.89 -5.06 -12.97
C GLY A 26 -8.43 -5.13 -11.53
N TYR A 27 -7.57 -4.99 -10.52
CA TYR A 27 -7.95 -5.06 -9.12
C TYR A 27 -8.10 -3.66 -8.54
N GLN A 28 -9.03 -3.51 -7.59
CA GLN A 28 -9.15 -2.30 -6.79
C GLN A 28 -8.40 -2.54 -5.48
N ILE A 29 -7.28 -1.84 -5.31
CA ILE A 29 -6.43 -1.92 -4.13
C ILE A 29 -6.71 -0.69 -3.26
N TYR A 30 -7.04 -0.91 -1.99
CA TYR A 30 -7.26 0.15 -0.99
C TYR A 30 -6.21 0.01 0.10
N ASN A 31 -5.42 1.05 0.35
CA ASN A 31 -4.52 1.12 1.48
C ASN A 31 -5.19 1.87 2.63
N LEU A 32 -5.33 1.23 3.79
CA LEU A 32 -5.77 1.84 5.03
C LEU A 32 -4.60 1.92 6.00
N ASP A 33 -4.13 3.13 6.26
CA ASP A 33 -3.03 3.38 7.19
C ASP A 33 -3.41 4.50 8.16
N LYS A 34 -3.00 4.35 9.42
CA LYS A 34 -3.21 5.35 10.47
C LYS A 34 -2.10 6.41 10.47
N LEU A 35 -1.02 6.20 9.72
CA LEU A 35 0.16 7.08 9.65
C LEU A 35 0.75 7.35 11.04
N THR A 36 0.96 6.27 11.79
CA THR A 36 1.70 6.34 13.06
C THR A 36 3.20 6.52 12.80
N TYR A 37 4.05 6.48 13.83
CA TYR A 37 5.50 6.69 13.69
C TYR A 37 6.18 5.80 12.62
N ALA A 38 5.62 4.62 12.34
CA ALA A 38 6.15 3.67 11.37
C ALA A 38 5.59 3.84 9.94
N GLY A 39 4.63 4.75 9.72
CA GLY A 39 4.02 5.01 8.42
C GLY A 39 4.55 6.30 7.80
N ASN A 40 5.02 6.23 6.55
CA ASN A 40 5.46 7.38 5.77
C ASN A 40 4.90 7.30 4.34
N LEU A 41 4.19 8.34 3.90
CA LEU A 41 3.63 8.41 2.53
C LEU A 41 4.71 8.49 1.45
N GLU A 42 5.92 8.96 1.79
CA GLU A 42 7.07 8.95 0.88
C GLU A 42 7.40 7.51 0.44
N ASN A 43 7.16 6.50 1.29
CA ASN A 43 7.36 5.09 0.92
C ASN A 43 6.46 4.64 -0.25
N LEU A 44 5.37 5.36 -0.55
CA LEU A 44 4.45 5.07 -1.66
C LEU A 44 4.71 5.97 -2.89
N SER A 45 5.73 6.83 -2.84
CA SER A 45 5.99 7.85 -3.85
C SER A 45 7.03 7.44 -4.90
N ASP A 46 7.54 6.20 -4.82
CA ASP A 46 8.37 5.56 -5.84
C ASP A 46 7.52 5.02 -7.02
#